data_AF-A0A800A850-F1
#
_entry.id   AF-A0A800A850-F1
#
_cell.length_a   1.000
_cell.length_b   1.000
_cell.length_c   1.000
_cell.angle_alpha   90.00
_cell.angle_beta   90.00
_cell.angle_gamma   90.00
#
_symmetry.space_group_name_H-M   'P 1'
#
loop_
_entity.id
_entity.type
_entity.pdbx_description
1 polymer ?
#
loop_
_entity_poly.entity_id
_entity_poly.type
_entity_poly.pdbx_seq_one_letter_code
_entity_poly.pdbx_strand_id
1 'polypeptide(L)'
;MKRPARPLTGAILGIIIGLAVAVILQQQGIWPLDKLTVFLLPGITGILATVLTTVGRAKAPGALTIALIITIAPTAYGATGIGLVNQFGQLNGGCEVVATSDVDSTVVTDSSRRDPFTIDPNGGLSWSATSPGPITDHTWQIWVELGGAQVPVQSGGHPNDGLSTGNFGDVPNVTAYAQDRGIPLDQLRGVFVVGGFISGTGGACDGFGFVKFLADPFETILAKVALVIAILALIILTVIALGGRKDGVRVVGEAGAEDLPQRDDLA
;
A
#
# COMPACT_ATOMS: atom_id res chain seq x y z
N MET A 1 36.73 -19.59 2.95
CA MET A 1 36.45 -18.23 3.45
C MET A 1 34.94 -18.05 3.60
N LYS A 2 34.43 -17.58 4.75
CA LYS A 2 33.00 -17.28 4.93
C LYS A 2 32.64 -16.04 4.09
N ARG A 3 31.59 -16.11 3.27
CA ARG A 3 31.10 -14.93 2.52
C ARG A 3 30.62 -13.84 3.49
N PRO A 4 30.85 -12.55 3.17
CA PRO A 4 30.37 -11.45 4.00
C PRO A 4 28.84 -11.41 4.01
N ALA A 5 28.25 -11.08 5.16
CA ALA A 5 26.83 -10.80 5.24
C ALA A 5 26.44 -9.61 4.35
N ARG A 6 25.25 -9.66 3.76
CA ARG A 6 24.71 -8.58 2.89
C ARG A 6 23.36 -8.08 3.43
N PRO A 7 23.30 -7.59 4.69
CA PRO A 7 22.05 -7.19 5.33
C PRO A 7 21.35 -6.07 4.55
N LEU A 8 22.10 -5.05 4.11
CA LEU A 8 21.54 -3.91 3.37
C LEU A 8 20.91 -4.33 2.04
N THR A 9 21.57 -5.21 1.28
CA THR A 9 20.99 -5.76 0.05
C THR A 9 19.74 -6.57 0.34
N GLY A 10 19.72 -7.34 1.44
CA GLY A 10 18.52 -8.04 1.90
C GLY A 10 17.38 -7.08 2.18
N ALA A 11 17.61 -6.07 3.03
CA ALA A 11 16.62 -5.04 3.37
C ALA A 11 16.01 -4.38 2.12
N ILE A 12 16.86 -3.88 1.21
CA ILE A 12 16.40 -3.17 0.00
C ILE A 12 15.56 -4.10 -0.88
N LEU A 13 16.03 -5.31 -1.15
CA LEU A 13 15.27 -6.27 -1.98
C LEU A 13 13.95 -6.66 -1.31
N GLY A 14 13.96 -6.87 0.01
CA GLY A 14 12.75 -7.15 0.78
C GLY A 14 11.74 -6.01 0.71
N ILE A 15 12.18 -4.76 0.88
CA ILE A 15 11.33 -3.57 0.74
C ILE A 15 10.72 -3.48 -0.67
N ILE A 16 11.54 -3.68 -1.71
CA ILE A 16 11.07 -3.68 -3.10
C ILE A 16 9.98 -4.73 -3.31
N ILE A 17 10.20 -5.96 -2.82
CA ILE A 17 9.20 -7.04 -2.90
C ILE A 17 7.91 -6.63 -2.17
N GLY A 18 8.01 -6.12 -0.95
CA GLY A 18 6.83 -5.74 -0.17
C GLY A 18 6.05 -4.60 -0.82
N LEU A 19 6.73 -3.60 -1.40
CA LEU A 19 6.08 -2.50 -2.12
C LEU A 19 5.39 -3.00 -3.40
N ALA A 20 6.04 -3.89 -4.14
CA ALA A 20 5.45 -4.48 -5.33
C ALA A 20 4.20 -5.31 -4.98
N VAL A 21 4.24 -6.09 -3.90
CA VAL A 21 3.07 -6.83 -3.42
C VAL A 21 1.96 -5.88 -2.96
N ALA A 22 2.29 -4.78 -2.28
CA ALA A 22 1.31 -3.76 -1.88
C ALA A 22 0.57 -3.19 -3.10
N VAL A 23 1.30 -2.84 -4.16
CA VAL A 23 0.72 -2.37 -5.42
C VAL A 23 -0.18 -3.44 -6.04
N ILE A 24 0.27 -4.70 -6.10
CA ILE A 24 -0.55 -5.79 -6.67
C ILE A 24 -1.84 -6.00 -5.87
N LEU A 25 -1.76 -6.01 -4.53
CA LEU A 25 -2.93 -6.14 -3.65
C LEU A 25 -3.93 -5.01 -3.85
N GLN A 26 -3.41 -3.79 -4.05
CA GLN A 26 -4.25 -2.65 -4.31
C GLN A 26 -4.92 -2.75 -5.68
N GLN A 27 -4.20 -3.06 -6.74
CA GLN A 27 -4.73 -3.21 -8.08
C GLN A 27 -5.75 -4.36 -8.20
N GLN A 28 -5.59 -5.42 -7.39
CA GLN A 28 -6.57 -6.51 -7.25
C GLN A 28 -7.84 -6.11 -6.50
N GLY A 29 -7.89 -4.90 -5.95
CA GLY A 29 -9.03 -4.43 -5.19
C GLY A 29 -9.17 -5.14 -3.84
N ILE A 30 -8.07 -5.66 -3.26
CA ILE A 30 -8.08 -6.37 -1.98
C ILE A 30 -7.82 -5.39 -0.82
N TRP A 31 -6.85 -4.47 -0.99
CA TRP A 31 -6.43 -3.56 0.08
C TRP A 31 -6.00 -2.18 -0.45
N PRO A 32 -6.34 -1.07 0.21
CA PRO A 32 -5.86 0.25 -0.20
C PRO A 32 -4.35 0.43 0.05
N LEU A 33 -3.74 1.42 -0.61
CA LEU A 33 -2.36 1.86 -0.35
C LEU A 33 -2.30 2.74 0.91
N ASP A 34 -2.47 2.12 2.08
CA ASP A 34 -2.49 2.79 3.39
C ASP A 34 -1.18 2.55 4.17
N LYS A 35 -1.18 2.90 5.46
CA LYS A 35 -0.03 2.66 6.35
C LYS A 35 0.39 1.18 6.39
N LEU A 36 -0.56 0.25 6.33
CA LEU A 36 -0.28 -1.18 6.41
C LEU A 36 0.40 -1.68 5.15
N THR A 37 -0.16 -1.40 3.98
CA THR A 37 0.39 -1.93 2.74
C THR A 37 1.65 -1.17 2.30
N VAL A 38 1.74 0.15 2.51
CA VAL A 38 2.88 0.96 2.05
C VAL A 38 4.08 0.90 3.00
N PHE A 39 3.89 0.66 4.30
CA PHE A 39 4.98 0.68 5.28
C PHE A 39 5.16 -0.63 6.05
N LEU A 40 4.09 -1.23 6.56
CA LEU A 40 4.21 -2.47 7.34
C LEU A 40 4.69 -3.62 6.47
N LEU A 41 4.08 -3.83 5.30
CA LEU A 41 4.41 -4.93 4.42
C LEU A 41 5.87 -4.85 3.90
N PRO A 42 6.36 -3.73 3.32
CA PRO A 42 7.76 -3.56 2.95
C PRO A 42 8.74 -3.65 4.12
N GLY A 43 8.35 -3.14 5.28
CA GLY A 43 9.15 -3.22 6.50
C GLY A 43 9.38 -4.66 6.93
N ILE A 44 8.33 -5.46 7.04
CA ILE A 44 8.41 -6.88 7.42
C ILE A 44 9.19 -7.68 6.39
N THR A 45 8.91 -7.51 5.09
CA THR A 45 9.65 -8.23 4.04
C THR A 45 11.12 -7.84 4.03
N GLY A 46 11.44 -6.56 4.30
CA GLY A 46 12.80 -6.07 4.49
C GLY A 46 13.52 -6.72 5.68
N ILE A 47 12.85 -6.85 6.84
CA ILE A 47 13.38 -7.55 8.01
C ILE A 47 13.67 -9.02 7.67
N LEU A 48 12.69 -9.72 7.08
CA LEU A 48 12.83 -11.13 6.71
C LEU A 48 13.99 -11.34 5.73
N ALA A 49 14.08 -10.51 4.69
CA ALA A 49 15.15 -10.58 3.71
C ALA A 49 16.52 -10.27 4.34
N THR A 50 16.61 -9.34 5.30
CA THR A 50 17.82 -9.06 6.08
C THR A 50 18.26 -10.29 6.88
N VAL A 51 17.32 -10.97 7.55
CA VAL A 51 17.61 -12.21 8.30
C VAL A 51 18.13 -13.29 7.34
N LEU A 52 17.44 -13.50 6.21
CA LEU A 52 17.85 -14.49 5.21
C LEU A 52 19.26 -14.24 4.64
N THR A 53 19.67 -12.99 4.49
CA THR A 53 21.00 -12.64 3.95
C THR A 53 22.11 -12.51 4.99
N THR A 54 21.81 -12.73 6.27
CA THR A 54 22.77 -12.59 7.39
C THR A 54 23.02 -13.90 8.15
N VAL A 55 22.02 -14.80 8.25
CA VAL A 55 22.15 -16.08 8.94
C VAL A 55 23.32 -16.89 8.38
N GLY A 56 24.25 -17.31 9.27
CA GLY A 56 25.40 -18.16 8.94
C GLY A 56 26.59 -17.46 8.28
N ARG A 57 26.62 -16.12 8.23
CA ARG A 57 27.67 -15.34 7.53
C ARG A 57 28.55 -14.53 8.48
N ALA A 58 29.68 -14.04 7.96
CA ALA A 58 30.57 -13.17 8.72
C ALA A 58 29.86 -11.86 9.10
N LYS A 59 30.06 -11.41 10.34
CA LYS A 59 29.36 -10.24 10.91
C LYS A 59 29.69 -8.97 10.10
N ALA A 60 28.66 -8.16 9.84
CA ALA A 60 28.78 -6.84 9.24
C ALA A 60 27.95 -5.84 10.07
N PRO A 61 28.42 -5.46 11.27
CA PRO A 61 27.59 -4.78 12.27
C PRO A 61 27.03 -3.44 11.77
N GLY A 62 27.84 -2.60 11.13
CA GLY A 62 27.38 -1.32 10.60
C GLY A 62 26.29 -1.47 9.52
N ALA A 63 26.49 -2.37 8.56
CA ALA A 63 25.52 -2.62 7.50
C ALA A 63 24.22 -3.25 8.05
N LEU A 64 24.31 -4.06 9.11
CA LEU A 64 23.16 -4.63 9.79
C LEU A 64 22.37 -3.54 10.53
N THR A 65 23.04 -2.65 11.27
CA THR A 65 22.38 -1.54 11.96
C THR A 65 21.62 -0.65 10.98
N ILE A 66 22.24 -0.28 9.85
CA ILE A 66 21.58 0.53 8.81
C ILE A 66 20.36 -0.22 8.23
N ALA A 67 20.51 -1.50 7.89
CA ALA A 67 19.40 -2.31 7.38
C ALA A 67 18.22 -2.38 8.37
N LEU A 68 18.50 -2.51 9.67
CA LEU A 68 17.48 -2.53 10.71
C LEU A 68 16.80 -1.16 10.88
N ILE A 69 17.54 -0.05 10.83
CA ILE A 69 16.94 1.30 10.90
C ILE A 69 15.96 1.50 9.75
N ILE A 70 16.35 1.17 8.52
CA ILE A 70 15.54 1.37 7.31
C ILE A 70 14.28 0.48 7.33
N THR A 71 14.29 -0.66 8.03
CA THR A 71 13.18 -1.62 8.01
C THR A 71 12.29 -1.52 9.25
N ILE A 72 12.85 -1.30 10.45
CA ILE A 72 12.09 -1.20 11.70
C ILE A 72 11.26 0.09 11.74
N ALA A 73 11.82 1.24 11.33
CA ALA A 73 11.10 2.51 11.35
C ALA A 73 9.78 2.46 10.53
N PRO A 74 9.77 2.04 9.25
CA PRO A 74 8.52 1.90 8.51
C PRO A 74 7.64 0.77 9.04
N THR A 75 8.21 -0.34 9.54
CA THR A 75 7.41 -1.41 10.18
C THR A 75 6.61 -0.86 11.36
N ALA A 76 7.25 -0.08 12.23
CA ALA A 76 6.61 0.52 13.40
C ALA A 76 5.53 1.54 12.98
N TYR A 77 5.81 2.41 12.01
CA TYR A 77 4.82 3.33 11.49
C TYR A 77 3.63 2.60 10.85
N GLY A 78 3.90 1.58 10.02
CA GLY A 78 2.86 0.78 9.39
C GLY A 78 2.00 0.02 10.39
N ALA A 79 2.59 -0.48 11.49
CA ALA A 79 1.86 -1.16 12.57
C ALA A 79 0.81 -0.27 13.24
N THR A 80 0.97 1.07 13.22
CA THR A 80 -0.07 1.99 13.71
C THR A 80 -1.36 1.92 12.89
N GLY A 81 -1.29 1.40 11.66
CA GLY A 81 -2.45 1.17 10.81
C GLY A 81 -3.28 -0.07 11.16
N ILE A 82 -2.81 -0.97 12.04
CA ILE A 82 -3.53 -2.23 12.37
C ILE A 82 -4.90 -1.94 12.98
N GLY A 83 -5.03 -0.86 13.76
CA GLY A 83 -6.30 -0.44 14.33
C GLY A 83 -7.34 0.01 13.30
N LEU A 84 -6.92 0.29 12.06
CA LEU A 84 -7.78 0.82 10.98
C LEU A 84 -8.38 -0.29 10.12
N VAL A 85 -8.04 -1.56 10.34
CA VAL A 85 -8.49 -2.70 9.50
C VAL A 85 -10.02 -2.81 9.43
N ASN A 86 -10.72 -2.47 10.51
CA ASN A 86 -12.18 -2.54 10.61
C ASN A 86 -12.83 -1.15 10.55
N GLN A 87 -12.16 -0.18 9.92
CA GLN A 87 -12.69 1.16 9.77
C GLN A 87 -13.81 1.17 8.72
N PHE A 88 -14.90 1.83 9.08
CA PHE A 88 -16.01 2.20 8.19
C PHE A 88 -15.84 3.64 7.72
N GLY A 89 -16.51 3.99 6.63
CA GLY A 89 -16.62 5.36 6.20
C GLY A 89 -17.23 6.22 7.31
N GLN A 90 -16.84 7.49 7.34
CA GLN A 90 -17.29 8.44 8.35
C GLN A 90 -17.74 9.71 7.66
N LEU A 91 -18.76 10.34 8.22
CA LEU A 91 -19.25 11.63 7.78
C LEU A 91 -19.72 12.39 9.02
N ASN A 92 -19.09 13.53 9.30
CA ASN A 92 -19.47 14.40 10.40
C ASN A 92 -20.17 15.67 9.87
N GLY A 93 -20.83 16.40 10.77
CA GLY A 93 -21.57 17.62 10.42
C GLY A 93 -23.02 17.38 10.01
N GLY A 94 -23.51 16.13 10.09
CA GLY A 94 -24.89 15.77 9.75
C GLY A 94 -25.17 15.75 8.25
N CYS A 95 -24.14 15.84 7.41
CA CYS A 95 -24.30 15.61 5.99
C CYS A 95 -24.64 14.15 5.70
N GLU A 96 -25.26 13.94 4.55
CA GLU A 96 -25.52 12.62 3.98
C GLU A 96 -24.94 12.58 2.56
N VAL A 97 -24.24 11.49 2.23
CA VAL A 97 -23.72 11.27 0.88
C VAL A 97 -24.09 9.86 0.43
N VAL A 98 -24.86 9.80 -0.65
CA VAL A 98 -25.26 8.56 -1.32
C VAL A 98 -24.60 8.53 -2.69
N ALA A 99 -23.99 7.41 -3.04
CA ALA A 99 -23.38 7.17 -4.33
C ALA A 99 -23.97 5.92 -4.96
N THR A 100 -24.23 5.96 -6.26
CA THR A 100 -24.75 4.83 -7.03
C THR A 100 -23.97 4.69 -8.32
N SER A 101 -23.44 3.49 -8.56
CA SER A 101 -22.83 3.09 -9.83
C SER A 101 -23.72 2.06 -10.52
N ASP A 102 -23.39 1.67 -11.74
CA ASP A 102 -24.12 0.60 -12.45
C ASP A 102 -24.04 -0.77 -11.76
N VAL A 103 -23.12 -0.94 -10.81
CA VAL A 103 -22.84 -2.23 -10.16
C VAL A 103 -23.07 -2.21 -8.65
N ASP A 104 -23.24 -1.04 -8.03
CA ASP A 104 -23.32 -0.90 -6.57
C ASP A 104 -24.05 0.39 -6.16
N SER A 105 -24.54 0.45 -4.92
CA SER A 105 -25.09 1.66 -4.30
C SER A 105 -24.77 1.67 -2.81
N THR A 106 -24.33 2.82 -2.28
CA THR A 106 -23.94 2.93 -0.88
C THR A 106 -24.27 4.29 -0.30
N VAL A 107 -24.40 4.33 1.02
CA VAL A 107 -24.21 5.54 1.83
C VAL A 107 -22.75 5.54 2.29
N VAL A 108 -22.06 6.69 2.26
CA VAL A 108 -20.63 6.77 2.59
C VAL A 108 -20.25 6.06 3.89
N THR A 109 -21.10 6.16 4.93
CA THR A 109 -20.90 5.53 6.25
C THR A 109 -20.97 4.01 6.25
N ASP A 110 -21.58 3.41 5.23
CA ASP A 110 -21.74 1.96 5.12
C ASP A 110 -20.55 1.32 4.40
N SER A 111 -19.78 2.11 3.63
CA SER A 111 -18.56 1.64 2.98
C SER A 111 -17.49 1.24 4.00
N SER A 112 -16.73 0.19 3.70
CA SER A 112 -15.63 -0.27 4.57
C SER A 112 -14.44 -0.78 3.77
N ARG A 113 -13.32 -1.05 4.44
CA ARG A 113 -12.14 -1.67 3.78
C ARG A 113 -12.43 -3.04 3.18
N ARG A 114 -13.36 -3.80 3.79
CA ARG A 114 -13.72 -5.15 3.36
C ARG A 114 -14.87 -5.16 2.37
N ASP A 115 -15.66 -4.10 2.38
CA ASP A 115 -16.82 -3.90 1.54
C ASP A 115 -16.80 -2.47 0.98
N PRO A 116 -15.86 -2.17 0.06
CA PRO A 116 -15.75 -0.86 -0.54
C PRO A 116 -16.84 -0.65 -1.59
N PHE A 117 -17.30 0.59 -1.74
CA PHE A 117 -18.22 0.97 -2.81
C PHE A 117 -17.60 0.73 -4.18
N THR A 118 -18.24 -0.09 -5.00
CA THR A 118 -17.68 -0.56 -6.26
C THR A 118 -18.14 0.32 -7.43
N ILE A 119 -17.19 0.70 -8.28
CA ILE A 119 -17.41 1.51 -9.48
C ILE A 119 -16.87 0.73 -10.69
N ASP A 120 -17.73 0.52 -11.70
CA ASP A 120 -17.28 0.13 -13.04
C ASP A 120 -16.72 1.37 -13.75
N PRO A 121 -15.41 1.41 -14.11
CA PRO A 121 -14.84 2.54 -14.82
C PRO A 121 -15.54 2.86 -16.16
N ASN A 122 -16.18 1.87 -16.79
CA ASN A 122 -16.88 2.06 -18.06
C ASN A 122 -18.38 2.29 -17.89
N GLY A 123 -18.88 2.21 -16.66
CA GLY A 123 -20.27 2.44 -16.32
C GLY A 123 -20.55 3.85 -15.83
N GLY A 124 -21.80 4.05 -15.42
CA GLY A 124 -22.32 5.26 -14.81
C GLY A 124 -21.95 5.40 -13.32
N LEU A 125 -21.93 6.65 -12.87
CA LEU A 125 -21.79 7.05 -11.47
C LEU A 125 -22.66 8.28 -11.22
N SER A 126 -23.59 8.15 -10.29
CA SER A 126 -24.38 9.27 -9.77
C SER A 126 -24.15 9.43 -8.27
N TRP A 127 -24.33 10.65 -7.78
CA TRP A 127 -24.23 10.95 -6.37
C TRP A 127 -25.24 12.00 -5.93
N SER A 128 -25.57 11.94 -4.65
CA SER A 128 -26.32 12.96 -3.92
C SER A 128 -25.63 13.23 -2.61
N ALA A 129 -25.23 14.48 -2.39
CA ALA A 129 -24.68 14.97 -1.14
C ALA A 129 -25.60 16.06 -0.60
N THR A 130 -26.05 15.93 0.65
CA THR A 130 -26.94 16.91 1.29
C THR A 130 -26.39 17.35 2.65
N SER A 131 -26.66 18.60 3.02
CA SER A 131 -26.35 19.17 4.33
C SER A 131 -27.62 19.53 5.12
N PRO A 132 -27.58 19.55 6.47
CA PRO A 132 -28.75 19.92 7.29
C PRO A 132 -29.26 21.35 7.06
N GLY A 133 -28.39 22.24 6.57
CA GLY A 133 -28.68 23.63 6.27
C GLY A 133 -27.70 24.17 5.23
N PRO A 134 -28.00 25.34 4.62
CA PRO A 134 -27.15 25.92 3.59
C PRO A 134 -25.80 26.32 4.17
N ILE A 135 -24.73 25.94 3.45
CA ILE A 135 -23.37 26.36 3.78
C ILE A 135 -22.97 27.45 2.77
N THR A 136 -22.90 28.70 3.23
CA THR A 136 -22.51 29.86 2.42
C THR A 136 -21.03 30.17 2.55
N ASP A 137 -20.48 30.90 1.57
CA ASP A 137 -19.07 31.29 1.53
C ASP A 137 -18.11 30.13 1.81
N HIS A 138 -18.40 28.99 1.20
CA HIS A 138 -17.77 27.74 1.59
C HIS A 138 -16.47 27.51 0.82
N THR A 139 -15.60 26.70 1.43
CA THR A 139 -14.44 26.08 0.82
C THR A 139 -14.58 24.58 0.90
N TRP A 140 -14.04 23.86 -0.07
CA TRP A 140 -14.10 22.41 -0.10
C TRP A 140 -12.82 21.80 -0.67
N GLN A 141 -12.55 20.56 -0.29
CA GLN A 141 -11.46 19.76 -0.80
C GLN A 141 -11.87 18.29 -0.88
N ILE A 142 -11.43 17.61 -1.93
CA ILE A 142 -11.50 16.17 -2.12
C ILE A 142 -10.06 15.66 -2.12
N TRP A 143 -9.82 14.57 -1.40
CA TRP A 143 -8.52 13.95 -1.26
C TRP A 143 -8.60 12.43 -1.38
N VAL A 144 -7.46 11.81 -1.66
CA VAL A 144 -7.25 10.36 -1.58
C VAL A 144 -6.17 10.07 -0.55
N GLU A 145 -6.33 9.00 0.23
CA GLU A 145 -5.30 8.59 1.17
C GLU A 145 -4.25 7.71 0.48
N LEU A 146 -2.97 8.08 0.62
CA LEU A 146 -1.82 7.31 0.17
C LEU A 146 -0.79 7.23 1.29
N GLY A 147 -0.50 6.01 1.77
CA GLY A 147 0.46 5.78 2.86
C GLY A 147 0.04 6.42 4.20
N GLY A 148 -1.25 6.69 4.40
CA GLY A 148 -1.75 7.42 5.56
C GLY A 148 -1.59 8.95 5.48
N ALA A 149 -1.25 9.50 4.31
CA ALA A 149 -1.28 10.92 4.02
C ALA A 149 -2.47 11.24 3.10
N GLN A 150 -3.17 12.34 3.37
CA GLN A 150 -4.23 12.85 2.49
C GLN A 150 -3.58 13.65 1.35
N VAL A 151 -3.77 13.18 0.13
CA VAL A 151 -3.30 13.85 -1.08
C VAL A 151 -4.48 14.57 -1.73
N PRO A 152 -4.51 15.91 -1.75
CA PRO A 152 -5.58 16.67 -2.40
C PRO A 152 -5.65 16.35 -3.89
N VAL A 153 -6.85 16.04 -4.37
CA VAL A 153 -7.13 15.77 -5.79
C VAL A 153 -7.83 16.97 -6.42
N GLN A 154 -8.75 17.59 -5.67
CA GLN A 154 -9.48 18.76 -6.13
C GLN A 154 -9.86 19.64 -4.94
N SER A 155 -9.91 20.94 -5.15
CA SER A 155 -10.36 21.89 -4.15
C SER A 155 -11.01 23.09 -4.81
N GLY A 156 -11.87 23.78 -4.07
CA GLY A 156 -12.54 24.99 -4.53
C GLY A 156 -13.25 25.72 -3.42
N GLY A 157 -14.08 26.67 -3.82
CA GLY A 157 -14.92 27.44 -2.91
C GLY A 157 -15.62 28.55 -3.67
N HIS A 158 -16.85 28.85 -3.28
CA HIS A 158 -17.64 29.94 -3.86
C HIS A 158 -18.79 30.33 -2.92
N PRO A 159 -19.36 31.53 -3.08
CA PRO A 159 -20.62 31.89 -2.43
C PRO A 159 -21.73 30.89 -2.80
N ASN A 160 -22.64 30.64 -1.87
CA ASN A 160 -23.85 29.82 -2.06
C ASN A 160 -25.08 30.71 -1.91
N ASP A 161 -25.18 31.74 -2.75
CA ASP A 161 -26.23 32.76 -2.68
C ASP A 161 -27.63 32.17 -2.93
N GLY A 162 -27.69 31.01 -3.60
CA GLY A 162 -28.92 30.25 -3.82
C GLY A 162 -29.37 29.44 -2.60
N LEU A 163 -28.62 29.44 -1.50
CA LEU A 163 -28.90 28.71 -0.27
C LEU A 163 -29.17 27.21 -0.51
N SER A 164 -28.46 26.61 -1.46
CA SER A 164 -28.60 25.18 -1.75
C SER A 164 -28.06 24.35 -0.58
N THR A 165 -28.78 23.29 -0.24
CA THR A 165 -28.34 22.25 0.70
C THR A 165 -27.86 20.99 -0.01
N GLY A 166 -27.95 20.94 -1.35
CA GLY A 166 -27.67 19.75 -2.13
C GLY A 166 -26.58 19.96 -3.19
N ASN A 167 -25.78 18.92 -3.40
CA ASN A 167 -24.89 18.74 -4.54
C ASN A 167 -25.18 17.39 -5.17
N PHE A 168 -25.44 17.40 -6.49
CA PHE A 168 -25.80 16.20 -7.23
C PHE A 168 -24.95 16.13 -8.48
N GLY A 169 -24.68 14.93 -8.93
CA GLY A 169 -24.10 14.71 -10.24
C GLY A 169 -24.45 13.35 -10.78
N ASP A 170 -24.40 13.27 -12.09
CA ASP A 170 -24.67 12.06 -12.85
C ASP A 170 -23.67 12.03 -14.01
N VAL A 171 -22.83 10.99 -13.99
CA VAL A 171 -21.76 10.76 -14.94
C VAL A 171 -22.08 9.45 -15.64
N PRO A 172 -22.46 9.45 -16.92
CA PRO A 172 -22.86 8.23 -17.62
C PRO A 172 -21.68 7.32 -17.95
N ASN A 173 -20.44 7.83 -17.94
CA ASN A 173 -19.24 7.04 -18.14
C ASN A 173 -18.06 7.67 -17.38
N VAL A 174 -17.58 6.96 -16.35
CA VAL A 174 -16.53 7.48 -15.45
C VAL A 174 -15.19 7.65 -16.19
N THR A 175 -14.84 6.72 -17.10
CA THR A 175 -13.59 6.79 -17.88
C THR A 175 -13.57 8.02 -18.79
N ALA A 176 -14.65 8.29 -19.53
CA ALA A 176 -14.76 9.47 -20.37
C ALA A 176 -14.67 10.76 -19.53
N TYR A 177 -15.41 10.81 -18.42
CA TYR A 177 -15.38 11.96 -17.49
C TYR A 177 -13.99 12.25 -16.92
N ALA A 178 -13.23 11.19 -16.62
CA ALA A 178 -11.86 11.29 -16.13
C ALA A 178 -10.88 11.72 -17.23
N GLN A 179 -11.01 11.18 -18.44
CA GLN A 179 -10.19 11.55 -19.60
C GLN A 179 -10.35 13.03 -19.97
N ASP A 180 -11.58 13.55 -19.96
CA ASP A 180 -11.87 14.96 -20.20
C ASP A 180 -11.18 15.90 -19.19
N ARG A 181 -10.79 15.38 -18.03
CA ARG A 181 -10.06 16.08 -16.97
C ARG A 181 -8.57 15.76 -16.93
N GLY A 182 -8.08 14.99 -17.89
CA GLY A 182 -6.68 14.55 -17.96
C GLY A 182 -6.29 13.59 -16.84
N ILE A 183 -7.26 12.88 -16.24
CA ILE A 183 -7.02 11.91 -15.18
C ILE A 183 -6.78 10.54 -15.83
N PRO A 184 -5.60 9.91 -15.64
CA PRO A 184 -5.29 8.61 -16.23
C PRO A 184 -5.99 7.48 -15.45
N LEU A 185 -7.31 7.39 -15.61
CA LEU A 185 -8.13 6.44 -14.86
C LEU A 185 -7.72 4.99 -15.15
N ASP A 186 -7.22 4.70 -16.35
CA ASP A 186 -6.64 3.41 -16.76
C ASP A 186 -5.54 2.92 -15.81
N GLN A 187 -4.88 3.83 -15.08
CA GLN A 187 -3.87 3.54 -14.07
C GLN A 187 -4.43 3.58 -12.63
N LEU A 188 -5.59 4.21 -12.43
CA LEU A 188 -6.30 4.29 -11.17
C LEU A 188 -7.29 3.12 -11.05
N ARG A 189 -6.77 1.97 -10.68
CA ARG A 189 -7.53 0.74 -10.41
C ARG A 189 -7.32 0.30 -8.97
N GLY A 190 -8.28 -0.43 -8.40
CA GLY A 190 -8.16 -0.97 -7.05
C GLY A 190 -8.98 -0.27 -5.98
N VAL A 191 -8.65 -0.51 -4.71
CA VAL A 191 -9.29 0.15 -3.56
C VAL A 191 -8.57 1.43 -3.19
N PHE A 192 -9.34 2.47 -2.87
CA PHE A 192 -8.89 3.77 -2.43
C PHE A 192 -9.70 4.22 -1.21
N VAL A 193 -9.06 4.97 -0.33
CA VAL A 193 -9.77 5.78 0.67
C VAL A 193 -9.93 7.16 0.07
N VAL A 194 -11.18 7.58 -0.12
CA VAL A 194 -11.53 8.87 -0.71
C VAL A 194 -12.25 9.67 0.36
N GLY A 195 -11.89 10.93 0.53
CA GLY A 195 -12.58 11.78 1.47
C GLY A 195 -12.58 13.22 1.03
N GLY A 196 -13.16 14.05 1.87
CA GLY A 196 -13.24 15.46 1.63
C GLY A 196 -13.83 16.22 2.79
N PHE A 197 -13.82 17.54 2.64
CA PHE A 197 -14.53 18.43 3.54
C PHE A 197 -15.17 19.56 2.75
N ILE A 198 -16.20 20.16 3.35
CA ILE A 198 -16.77 21.44 2.99
C ILE A 198 -16.98 22.24 4.28
N SER A 199 -16.59 23.51 4.29
CA SER A 199 -16.70 24.38 5.46
C SER A 199 -16.99 25.81 5.05
N GLY A 200 -17.91 26.46 5.75
CA GLY A 200 -18.30 27.85 5.50
C GLY A 200 -19.23 28.39 6.59
N THR A 201 -19.91 29.49 6.28
CA THR A 201 -20.94 30.03 7.15
C THR A 201 -22.17 29.12 7.13
N GLY A 202 -22.73 28.79 8.29
CA GLY A 202 -23.90 27.92 8.42
C GLY A 202 -23.59 26.44 8.67
N GLY A 203 -22.34 25.99 8.47
CA GLY A 203 -21.93 24.64 8.85
C GLY A 203 -20.62 24.16 8.22
N ALA A 204 -20.24 22.94 8.58
CA ALA A 204 -19.14 22.22 7.96
C ALA A 204 -19.45 20.73 7.98
N CYS A 205 -18.97 20.02 6.97
CA CYS A 205 -19.02 18.57 6.89
C CYS A 205 -17.65 18.04 6.45
N ASP A 206 -17.22 16.95 7.05
CA ASP A 206 -16.01 16.24 6.67
C ASP A 206 -16.25 14.74 6.74
N GLY A 207 -15.57 13.99 5.88
CA GLY A 207 -15.78 12.57 5.83
C GLY A 207 -14.87 11.86 4.86
N PHE A 208 -14.93 10.53 4.92
CA PHE A 208 -14.25 9.65 3.99
C PHE A 208 -15.03 8.35 3.83
N GLY A 209 -14.81 7.67 2.71
CA GLY A 209 -15.33 6.36 2.41
C GLY A 209 -14.31 5.51 1.65
N PHE A 210 -14.67 4.25 1.44
CA PHE A 210 -13.85 3.29 0.71
C PHE A 210 -14.45 3.04 -0.66
N VAL A 211 -13.65 3.22 -1.72
CA VAL A 211 -14.08 3.10 -3.10
C VAL A 211 -13.20 2.09 -3.81
N LYS A 212 -13.79 1.22 -4.63
CA LYS A 212 -13.10 0.23 -5.46
C LYS A 212 -13.44 0.46 -6.92
N PHE A 213 -12.42 0.69 -7.74
CA PHE A 213 -12.55 0.65 -9.20
C PHE A 213 -12.32 -0.78 -9.70
N LEU A 214 -13.30 -1.34 -10.42
CA LEU A 214 -13.18 -2.65 -11.04
C LEU A 214 -12.04 -2.67 -12.04
N ALA A 215 -11.28 -3.77 -12.02
CA ALA A 215 -10.16 -3.99 -12.91
C ALA A 215 -9.88 -5.48 -13.06
N ASP A 216 -9.38 -5.89 -14.22
CA ASP A 216 -8.59 -7.11 -14.29
C ASP A 216 -7.22 -6.84 -13.62
N PRO A 217 -6.82 -7.66 -12.64
CA PRO A 217 -5.64 -7.42 -11.82
C PRO A 217 -4.31 -7.42 -12.56
N PHE A 218 -4.26 -7.88 -13.81
CA PHE A 218 -3.07 -7.86 -14.64
C PHE A 218 -3.20 -7.04 -15.90
N GLU A 219 -4.28 -6.27 -16.07
CA GLU A 219 -4.38 -5.40 -17.26
C GLU A 219 -3.50 -4.16 -17.14
N THR A 220 -3.37 -3.60 -15.93
CA THR A 220 -2.62 -2.35 -15.75
C THR A 220 -1.12 -2.53 -15.94
N ILE A 221 -0.49 -1.56 -16.61
CA ILE A 221 0.97 -1.52 -16.78
C ILE A 221 1.65 -1.53 -15.42
N LEU A 222 1.07 -0.83 -14.43
CA LEU A 222 1.61 -0.75 -13.08
C LEU A 222 1.66 -2.12 -12.39
N ALA A 223 0.59 -2.93 -12.48
CA ALA A 223 0.57 -4.27 -11.90
C ALA A 223 1.59 -5.20 -12.57
N LYS A 224 1.72 -5.14 -13.91
CA LYS A 224 2.73 -5.92 -14.66
C LYS A 224 4.15 -5.54 -14.25
N VAL A 225 4.44 -4.25 -14.16
CA VAL A 225 5.76 -3.74 -13.74
C VAL A 225 6.06 -4.16 -12.31
N ALA A 226 5.11 -3.99 -11.39
CA ALA A 226 5.25 -4.44 -10.01
C ALA A 226 5.54 -5.94 -9.92
N LEU A 227 4.82 -6.77 -10.68
CA LEU A 227 5.03 -8.22 -10.72
C LEU A 227 6.44 -8.58 -11.21
N VAL A 228 6.89 -8.00 -12.32
CA VAL A 228 8.24 -8.25 -12.86
C VAL A 228 9.31 -7.84 -11.85
N ILE A 229 9.17 -6.67 -11.22
CA ILE A 229 10.10 -6.18 -10.19
C ILE A 229 10.12 -7.13 -8.97
N ALA A 230 8.96 -7.58 -8.50
CA ALA A 230 8.85 -8.52 -7.40
C ALA A 230 9.58 -9.84 -7.71
N ILE A 231 9.34 -10.40 -8.89
CA ILE A 231 9.97 -11.66 -9.34
C ILE A 231 11.49 -11.48 -9.45
N LEU A 232 11.97 -10.41 -10.09
CA LEU A 232 13.41 -10.14 -10.22
C LEU A 232 14.07 -9.98 -8.84
N ALA A 233 13.47 -9.18 -7.96
CA ALA A 233 13.98 -8.98 -6.60
C ALA A 233 14.01 -10.30 -5.81
N LEU A 234 12.98 -11.14 -5.95
CA LEU A 234 12.91 -12.45 -5.30
C LEU A 234 13.97 -13.42 -5.84
N ILE A 235 14.21 -13.44 -7.15
CA ILE A 235 15.27 -14.26 -7.77
C ILE A 235 16.63 -13.84 -7.23
N ILE A 236 16.93 -12.53 -7.25
CA ILE A 236 18.20 -12.00 -6.73
C ILE A 236 18.36 -12.34 -5.25
N LEU A 237 17.31 -12.14 -4.44
CA LEU A 237 17.31 -12.47 -3.02
C LEU A 237 17.59 -13.96 -2.79
N THR A 238 16.95 -14.83 -3.55
CA THR A 238 17.11 -16.29 -3.47
C THR A 238 18.53 -16.72 -3.85
N VAL A 239 19.09 -16.18 -4.94
CA VAL A 239 20.48 -16.45 -5.34
C VAL A 239 21.46 -16.02 -4.25
N ILE A 240 21.26 -14.83 -3.67
CA ILE A 240 22.10 -14.34 -2.57
C ILE A 240 21.95 -15.24 -1.35
N ALA A 241 20.73 -15.59 -0.94
CA ALA A 241 20.44 -16.41 0.23
C ALA A 241 21.08 -17.81 0.11
N LEU A 242 20.84 -18.51 -1.01
CA LEU A 242 21.32 -19.87 -1.27
C LEU A 242 22.83 -19.92 -1.56
N GLY A 243 23.38 -18.93 -2.27
CA GLY A 243 24.80 -18.86 -2.58
C GLY A 243 25.71 -18.77 -1.35
N GLY A 244 25.18 -18.31 -0.21
CA GLY A 244 25.90 -18.30 1.06
C GLY A 244 25.93 -19.64 1.80
N ARG A 245 25.05 -20.60 1.47
CA ARG A 245 24.93 -21.90 2.17
C ARG A 245 25.88 -22.98 1.64
N LYS A 246 26.21 -22.95 0.33
CA LYS A 246 27.03 -24.00 -0.32
C LYS A 246 28.46 -24.11 0.24
N ASP A 247 29.00 -23.04 0.80
CA ASP A 247 30.38 -23.02 1.33
C ASP A 247 30.51 -23.59 2.76
N GLY A 248 29.39 -23.78 3.48
CA GLY A 248 29.39 -24.27 4.86
C GLY A 248 29.45 -25.80 5.01
N VAL A 249 28.98 -26.54 4.00
CA VAL A 249 28.89 -28.02 4.06
C VAL A 249 30.23 -28.70 3.75
N ARG A 250 31.12 -28.05 2.98
CA ARG A 250 32.41 -28.64 2.58
C ARG A 250 33.45 -28.70 3.71
N VAL A 251 33.37 -27.84 4.72
CA VAL A 251 34.40 -27.73 5.77
C VAL A 251 34.28 -28.81 6.84
N VAL A 252 33.13 -29.51 6.93
CA VAL A 252 32.93 -30.60 7.92
C VAL A 252 33.44 -31.95 7.41
N GLY A 253 33.71 -32.09 6.10
CA GLY A 253 34.15 -33.35 5.49
C GLY A 253 35.67 -33.62 5.53
N GLU A 254 36.50 -32.61 5.80
CA GLU A 254 37.97 -32.74 5.75
C GLU A 254 38.67 -32.69 7.13
N ALA A 255 37.94 -32.36 8.20
CA ALA A 255 38.53 -32.34 9.56
C ALA A 255 38.51 -33.72 10.25
N GLY A 256 38.21 -34.80 9.52
CA GLY A 256 38.09 -36.16 10.05
C GLY A 256 39.20 -37.13 9.63
N ALA A 257 40.20 -36.70 8.86
CA ALA A 257 41.35 -37.54 8.50
C ALA A 257 42.43 -37.41 9.59
N GLU A 258 42.25 -38.22 10.63
CA GLU A 258 43.29 -38.92 11.41
C GLU A 258 44.71 -38.34 11.37
N ASP A 259 45.03 -37.56 12.40
CA ASP A 259 46.39 -37.49 12.95
C ASP A 259 46.49 -38.62 13.98
N LEU A 260 46.78 -39.84 13.52
CA LEU A 260 47.11 -40.97 14.39
C LEU A 260 48.55 -40.77 14.87
N PRO A 261 48.82 -40.69 16.18
CA PRO A 261 50.18 -40.59 16.68
C PRO A 261 50.94 -41.87 16.35
N GLN A 262 51.95 -41.74 15.49
CA GLN A 262 52.91 -42.77 15.16
C GLN A 262 53.70 -43.11 16.42
N ARG A 263 53.36 -44.25 17.03
CA ARG A 263 53.95 -44.76 18.25
C ARG A 263 55.24 -45.51 17.88
N ASP A 264 56.32 -44.76 17.73
CA ASP A 264 57.68 -45.31 17.67
C ASP A 264 58.07 -45.71 19.10
N ASP A 265 57.91 -46.99 19.43
CA ASP A 265 58.63 -47.67 20.50
C ASP A 265 58.29 -49.17 20.42
N LEU A 266 59.25 -49.99 19.99
CA LEU A 266 59.73 -51.17 20.73
C LEU A 266 60.83 -51.89 19.94
N ALA A 267 61.93 -52.13 20.65
CA ALA A 267 63.11 -52.89 20.31
C ALA A 267 62.88 -54.41 20.28
#